data_AF-A0A1A0L9M2-F1
#
_entry.id   AF-A0A1A0L9M2-F1
#
_cell.length_a   1.000
_cell.length_b   1.000
_cell.length_c   1.000
_cell.angle_alpha   90.00
_cell.angle_beta   90.00
_cell.angle_gamma   90.00
#
_symmetry.space_group_name_H-M   'P 1'
#
loop_
_entity.id
_entity.type
_entity.pdbx_description
1 polymer ?
#
loop_
_entity_poly.entity_id
_entity_poly.type
_entity_poly.pdbx_seq_one_letter_code
_entity_poly.pdbx_strand_id
1 'polypeptide(L)'
;MTPTNGAGDPPPIQIEWTARQGDARRATLSSLAAPRLWARTVGVAAVFATIFAAVCIATGSGWTLGLLIGVGVFLFCSVAWIGAALIAAYFQNRRMLAPGATWGAGADDEFLRVDTPASTLMLRRDSIRSVTPIGGQLVLVKASAKTVRLLPAALFAQPVWTLESR
;
A
#
# COMPACT_ATOMS: atom_id res chain seq x y z
N MET A 1 22.93 5.25 -25.17
CA MET A 1 22.13 6.47 -25.43
C MET A 1 21.09 6.56 -24.34
N THR A 2 21.32 7.44 -23.37
CA THR A 2 20.46 7.64 -22.19
C THR A 2 19.49 8.77 -22.53
N PRO A 3 18.17 8.62 -22.36
CA PRO A 3 17.25 9.70 -22.65
C PRO A 3 17.35 10.75 -21.54
N THR A 4 17.94 11.89 -21.86
CA THR A 4 17.99 13.10 -21.04
C THR A 4 16.66 13.84 -21.14
N ASN A 5 15.68 13.43 -20.33
CA ASN A 5 14.49 14.25 -20.09
C ASN A 5 14.82 15.28 -19.00
N GLY A 6 15.35 16.45 -19.39
CA GLY A 6 15.17 17.77 -18.76
C GLY A 6 15.23 17.97 -17.22
N ALA A 7 15.66 17.00 -16.42
CA ALA A 7 15.78 17.10 -14.98
C ALA A 7 17.26 17.14 -14.61
N GLY A 8 17.63 17.92 -13.60
CA GLY A 8 18.97 17.90 -13.01
C GLY A 8 19.38 16.49 -12.59
N ASP A 9 20.65 16.33 -12.23
CA ASP A 9 21.15 15.03 -11.76
C ASP A 9 20.25 14.46 -10.66
N PRO A 10 19.86 13.17 -10.75
CA PRO A 10 18.98 12.56 -9.77
C PRO A 10 19.63 12.66 -8.38
N PRO A 11 18.85 12.94 -7.32
CA PRO A 11 19.40 13.14 -5.99
C PRO A 11 20.31 11.96 -5.60
N PRO A 12 21.48 12.24 -5.00
CA PRO A 12 22.39 11.19 -4.57
C PRO A 12 21.72 10.34 -3.49
N ILE A 13 22.02 9.04 -3.50
CA ILE A 13 21.54 8.13 -2.47
C ILE A 13 22.25 8.49 -1.16
N GLN A 14 21.48 8.86 -0.14
CA GLN A 14 21.98 9.26 1.17
C GLN A 14 21.80 8.15 2.20
N ILE A 15 20.80 7.29 2.00
CA ILE A 15 20.46 6.19 2.88
C ILE A 15 20.43 4.93 2.04
N GLU A 16 21.15 3.91 2.48
CA GLU A 16 21.04 2.56 1.96
C GLU A 16 20.51 1.63 3.05
N TRP A 17 19.55 0.79 2.69
CA TRP A 17 18.98 -0.21 3.57
C TRP A 17 18.90 -1.55 2.85
N THR A 18 19.44 -2.59 3.48
CA THR A 18 19.37 -3.95 2.97
C THR A 18 18.32 -4.74 3.74
N ALA A 19 17.41 -5.38 3.02
CA ALA A 19 16.38 -6.22 3.60
C ALA A 19 17.00 -7.44 4.30
N ARG A 20 16.61 -7.66 5.56
CA ARG A 20 17.03 -8.79 6.38
C ARG A 20 16.01 -9.92 6.34
N GLN A 21 16.47 -11.10 6.77
CA GLN A 21 15.59 -12.25 6.92
C GLN A 21 14.46 -11.94 7.92
N GLY A 22 13.22 -12.06 7.45
CA GLY A 22 12.02 -11.78 8.25
C GLY A 22 11.35 -10.44 7.99
N ASP A 23 12.01 -9.50 7.30
CA ASP A 23 11.41 -8.18 7.00
C ASP A 23 10.22 -8.30 6.06
N ALA A 24 10.27 -9.19 5.06
CA ALA A 24 9.12 -9.49 4.21
C ALA A 24 7.89 -9.98 5.01
N ARG A 25 8.11 -10.80 6.05
CA ARG A 25 7.04 -11.29 6.92
C ARG A 25 6.47 -10.16 7.77
N ARG A 26 7.34 -9.34 8.36
CA ARG A 26 6.92 -8.21 9.20
C ARG A 26 6.21 -7.12 8.39
N ALA A 27 6.65 -6.85 7.16
CA ALA A 27 5.99 -5.95 6.22
C ALA A 27 4.60 -6.46 5.79
N THR A 28 4.45 -7.77 5.63
CA THR A 28 3.14 -8.38 5.32
C THR A 28 2.19 -8.26 6.52
N LEU A 29 2.69 -8.48 7.74
CA LEU A 29 1.91 -8.29 8.97
C LEU A 29 1.58 -6.81 9.24
N SER A 30 2.49 -5.88 8.93
CA SER A 30 2.19 -4.46 9.07
C SER A 30 1.15 -3.99 8.05
N SER A 31 1.12 -4.60 6.86
CA SER A 31 0.06 -4.35 5.88
C SER A 31 -1.34 -4.74 6.40
N LEU A 32 -1.43 -5.74 7.29
CA LEU A 32 -2.67 -6.08 8.01
C LEU A 32 -3.10 -5.00 9.00
N ALA A 33 -2.17 -4.21 9.54
CA ALA A 33 -2.47 -3.15 10.48
C ALA A 33 -2.97 -1.85 9.81
N ALA A 34 -3.33 -1.87 8.51
CA ALA A 34 -3.84 -0.72 7.77
C ALA A 34 -5.40 -0.69 7.74
N PRO A 35 -6.08 -0.14 8.77
CA PRO A 35 -7.55 -0.21 8.90
C PRO A 35 -8.30 0.40 7.72
N ARG A 36 -7.74 1.46 7.11
CA ARG A 36 -8.34 2.13 5.94
C ARG A 36 -8.37 1.25 4.70
N LEU A 37 -7.43 0.32 4.56
CA LEU A 37 -7.40 -0.62 3.45
C LEU A 37 -8.54 -1.63 3.58
N TRP A 38 -8.76 -2.13 4.81
CA TRP A 38 -9.85 -3.06 5.13
C TRP A 38 -11.23 -2.43 5.06
N ALA A 39 -11.38 -1.17 5.50
CA ALA A 39 -12.65 -0.45 5.42
C ALA A 39 -13.17 -0.33 3.98
N ARG A 40 -12.29 -0.11 3.00
CA ARG A 40 -12.68 -0.08 1.58
C ARG A 40 -13.16 -1.43 1.07
N THR A 41 -12.42 -2.50 1.40
CA THR A 41 -12.77 -3.87 1.04
C THR A 41 -14.13 -4.27 1.61
N VAL A 42 -14.34 -3.99 2.90
CA VAL A 42 -15.60 -4.26 3.60
C VAL A 42 -16.74 -3.43 3.00
N GLY A 43 -16.51 -2.16 2.66
CA GLY A 43 -17.51 -1.31 2.02
C GLY A 43 -17.97 -1.86 0.67
N VAL A 44 -17.05 -2.34 -0.18
CA VAL A 44 -17.41 -2.95 -1.48
C VAL A 44 -18.19 -4.25 -1.27
N ALA A 45 -17.75 -5.11 -0.34
CA ALA A 45 -18.47 -6.35 -0.02
C ALA A 45 -19.88 -6.08 0.50
N ALA A 46 -20.07 -5.02 1.30
CA ALA A 46 -21.38 -4.61 1.79
C ALA A 46 -22.31 -4.19 0.64
N VAL A 47 -21.83 -3.45 -0.35
CA VAL A 47 -22.63 -3.06 -1.53
C VAL A 47 -23.13 -4.29 -2.28
N PHE A 48 -22.26 -5.27 -2.56
CA PHE A 48 -22.68 -6.51 -3.22
C PHE A 48 -23.71 -7.28 -2.39
N ALA A 49 -23.46 -7.41 -1.09
CA ALA A 49 -24.39 -8.08 -0.18
C ALA A 49 -25.78 -7.43 -0.18
N THR A 50 -25.85 -6.10 -0.16
CA THR A 50 -27.12 -5.37 -0.23
C THR A 50 -27.84 -5.60 -1.56
N ILE A 51 -27.12 -5.61 -2.69
CA ILE A 51 -27.71 -5.87 -4.01
C ILE A 51 -28.33 -7.28 -4.05
N PHE A 52 -27.57 -8.30 -3.63
CA PHE A 52 -28.06 -9.69 -3.63
C PHE A 52 -29.24 -9.87 -2.68
N ALA A 53 -29.19 -9.30 -1.48
CA ALA A 53 -30.31 -9.33 -0.54
C ALA A 53 -31.57 -8.67 -1.12
N ALA A 54 -31.41 -7.50 -1.75
CA ALA A 54 -32.52 -6.76 -2.35
C ALA A 54 -33.18 -7.53 -3.51
N VAL A 55 -32.38 -8.17 -4.37
CA VAL A 55 -32.89 -9.00 -5.47
C VAL A 55 -33.70 -10.18 -4.94
N CYS A 56 -33.18 -10.91 -3.94
CA CYS A 56 -33.89 -12.05 -3.35
C CYS A 56 -35.20 -11.64 -2.64
N ILE A 57 -35.22 -10.48 -2.00
CA ILE A 57 -36.45 -9.94 -1.39
C ILE A 57 -37.46 -9.56 -2.49
N ALA A 58 -37.00 -8.91 -3.55
CA ALA A 58 -37.85 -8.48 -4.67
C ALA A 58 -38.46 -9.66 -5.45
N THR A 59 -37.78 -10.81 -5.51
CA THR A 59 -38.29 -12.03 -6.16
C THR A 59 -39.31 -12.80 -5.32
N GLY A 60 -39.78 -12.24 -4.20
CA GLY A 60 -40.81 -12.86 -3.36
C GLY A 60 -40.30 -14.00 -2.46
N SER A 61 -38.98 -14.19 -2.38
CA SER A 61 -38.34 -15.29 -1.65
C SER A 61 -38.36 -15.11 -0.12
N GLY A 62 -38.88 -13.97 0.36
CA GLY A 62 -38.99 -13.64 1.77
C GLY A 62 -37.71 -13.05 2.38
N TRP A 63 -37.89 -12.25 3.42
CA TRP A 63 -36.82 -11.54 4.11
C TRP A 63 -35.74 -12.47 4.69
N THR A 64 -36.13 -13.63 5.21
CA THR A 64 -35.22 -14.59 5.84
C THR A 64 -34.19 -15.14 4.84
N LEU A 65 -34.64 -15.53 3.63
CA LEU A 65 -33.75 -16.06 2.60
C LEU A 65 -32.88 -14.94 2.01
N GLY A 66 -33.44 -13.75 1.80
CA GLY A 66 -32.68 -12.59 1.31
C GLY A 66 -31.58 -12.16 2.28
N LEU A 67 -31.84 -12.15 3.59
CA LEU A 67 -30.82 -11.86 4.60
C LEU A 67 -29.74 -12.95 4.67
N LEU A 68 -30.12 -14.23 4.62
CA LEU A 68 -29.18 -15.34 4.65
C LEU A 68 -28.22 -15.31 3.46
N ILE A 69 -28.74 -15.07 2.25
CA ILE A 69 -27.93 -14.91 1.04
C ILE A 69 -27.07 -13.66 1.12
N GLY A 70 -27.64 -12.52 1.55
CA GLY A 70 -26.91 -11.26 1.69
C GLY A 70 -25.71 -11.38 2.64
N VAL A 71 -25.90 -11.96 3.83
CA VAL A 71 -24.82 -12.20 4.79
C VAL A 71 -23.81 -13.21 4.24
N GLY A 72 -24.28 -14.27 3.57
CA GLY A 72 -23.39 -15.26 2.94
C GLY A 72 -22.48 -14.64 1.89
N VAL A 73 -23.05 -13.83 0.98
CA VAL A 73 -22.30 -13.09 -0.04
C VAL A 73 -21.34 -12.10 0.59
N PHE A 74 -21.78 -11.35 1.61
CA PHE A 74 -20.93 -10.41 2.35
C PHE A 74 -19.69 -11.10 2.90
N LEU A 75 -19.86 -12.20 3.62
CA LEU A 75 -18.78 -12.94 4.25
C LEU A 75 -17.85 -13.54 3.20
N PHE A 76 -18.40 -14.19 2.18
CA PHE A 76 -17.62 -14.80 1.11
C PHE A 76 -16.78 -13.77 0.35
N CYS A 77 -17.39 -12.67 -0.11
CA CYS A 77 -16.68 -11.60 -0.81
C CYS A 77 -15.63 -10.93 0.08
N SER A 78 -15.94 -10.69 1.35
CA SER A 78 -14.98 -10.11 2.30
C SER A 78 -13.76 -11.01 2.47
N VAL A 79 -13.96 -12.30 2.74
CA VAL A 79 -12.86 -13.27 2.93
C VAL A 79 -12.05 -13.43 1.64
N ALA A 80 -12.71 -13.57 0.49
CA ALA A 80 -12.04 -13.74 -0.80
C ALA A 80 -11.16 -12.53 -1.15
N TRP A 81 -11.68 -11.31 -0.96
CA TRP A 81 -10.94 -10.09 -1.27
C TRP A 81 -9.80 -9.83 -0.30
N ILE A 82 -10.03 -10.10 1.00
CA ILE A 82 -8.98 -10.03 2.02
C ILE A 82 -7.86 -11.02 1.69
N GLY A 83 -8.23 -12.26 1.34
CA GLY A 83 -7.29 -13.31 0.93
C GLY A 83 -6.48 -12.90 -0.30
N ALA A 84 -7.14 -12.41 -1.36
CA ALA A 84 -6.46 -11.95 -2.58
C ALA A 84 -5.49 -10.80 -2.30
N ALA A 85 -5.90 -9.81 -1.49
CA ALA A 85 -5.04 -8.70 -1.10
C ALA A 85 -3.82 -9.16 -0.30
N LEU A 86 -4.01 -10.11 0.63
CA LEU A 86 -2.93 -10.70 1.41
C LEU A 86 -1.95 -11.49 0.54
N ILE A 87 -2.46 -12.28 -0.40
CA ILE A 87 -1.64 -13.04 -1.35
C ILE A 87 -0.82 -12.08 -2.21
N ALA A 88 -1.45 -11.04 -2.76
CA ALA A 88 -0.76 -10.03 -3.55
C ALA A 88 0.32 -9.31 -2.74
N ALA A 89 0.00 -8.86 -1.52
CA ALA A 89 0.95 -8.23 -0.61
C ALA A 89 2.10 -9.18 -0.24
N TYR A 90 1.82 -10.45 0.01
CA TYR A 90 2.83 -11.47 0.33
C TYR A 90 3.81 -11.68 -0.83
N PHE A 91 3.32 -11.87 -2.05
CA PHE A 91 4.18 -12.04 -3.22
C PHE A 91 4.99 -10.78 -3.52
N GLN A 92 4.36 -9.60 -3.44
CA GLN A 92 5.03 -8.33 -3.65
C GLN A 92 6.14 -8.11 -2.60
N ASN A 93 5.84 -8.32 -1.32
CA ASN A 93 6.80 -8.15 -0.24
C ASN A 93 7.93 -9.18 -0.33
N ARG A 94 7.66 -10.44 -0.67
CA ARG A 94 8.72 -11.44 -0.85
C ARG A 94 9.65 -11.11 -2.00
N ARG A 95 9.14 -10.51 -3.08
CA ARG A 95 9.96 -10.10 -4.22
C ARG A 95 10.78 -8.85 -3.92
N MET A 96 10.17 -7.86 -3.26
CA MET A 96 10.82 -6.56 -2.99
C MET A 96 11.68 -6.54 -1.72
N LEU A 97 11.44 -7.46 -0.78
CA LEU A 97 12.16 -7.58 0.49
C LEU A 97 12.81 -8.95 0.64
N ALA A 98 13.23 -9.56 -0.49
CA ALA A 98 14.04 -10.76 -0.47
C ALA A 98 15.33 -10.50 0.35
N PRO A 99 15.84 -11.47 1.12
CA PRO A 99 17.08 -11.28 1.88
C PRO A 99 18.21 -10.81 0.96
N GLY A 100 18.89 -9.72 1.32
CA GLY A 100 19.95 -9.11 0.52
C GLY A 100 19.45 -8.08 -0.52
N ALA A 101 18.14 -7.87 -0.66
CA ALA A 101 17.61 -6.81 -1.49
C ALA A 101 18.00 -5.44 -0.94
N THR A 102 18.67 -4.63 -1.76
CA THR A 102 19.09 -3.27 -1.38
C THR A 102 18.05 -2.25 -1.79
N TRP A 103 17.86 -1.28 -0.91
CA TRP A 103 17.01 -0.11 -1.12
C TRP A 103 17.84 1.13 -0.87
N GLY A 104 17.67 2.12 -1.73
CA GLY A 104 18.29 3.43 -1.58
C GLY A 104 17.22 4.48 -1.36
N ALA A 105 17.50 5.47 -0.52
CA ALA A 105 16.74 6.71 -0.48
C ALA A 105 17.69 7.90 -0.53
N GLY A 106 17.28 8.94 -1.25
CA GLY A 106 17.98 10.21 -1.36
C GLY A 106 16.98 11.32 -1.56
N ALA A 107 17.34 12.55 -1.21
CA ALA A 107 16.50 13.70 -1.50
C ALA A 107 17.33 14.94 -1.79
N ASP A 108 16.81 15.78 -2.67
CA ASP A 108 17.26 17.14 -2.90
C ASP A 108 16.12 18.11 -2.54
N ASP A 109 16.21 19.37 -2.99
CA ASP A 109 15.21 20.41 -2.69
C ASP A 109 13.87 20.20 -3.41
N GLU A 110 13.84 19.46 -4.51
CA GLU A 110 12.65 19.32 -5.37
C GLU A 110 12.08 17.89 -5.35
N PHE A 111 12.93 16.89 -5.26
CA PHE A 111 12.64 15.48 -5.42
C PHE A 111 13.16 14.65 -4.27
N LEU A 112 12.43 13.58 -4.05
CA LEU A 112 12.83 12.48 -3.21
C LEU A 112 12.92 11.23 -4.08
N ARG A 113 14.10 10.61 -4.08
CA ARG A 113 14.41 9.39 -4.82
C ARG A 113 14.34 8.20 -3.87
N VAL A 114 13.66 7.16 -4.32
CA VAL A 114 13.68 5.85 -3.67
C VAL A 114 14.04 4.79 -4.70
N ASP A 115 15.22 4.21 -4.54
CA ASP A 115 15.64 3.07 -5.34
C ASP A 115 15.15 1.79 -4.68
N THR A 116 14.38 1.02 -5.42
CA THR A 116 13.88 -0.29 -5.02
C THR A 116 14.47 -1.35 -5.93
N PRO A 117 14.52 -2.63 -5.50
CA PRO A 117 15.01 -3.72 -6.36
C PRO A 117 14.26 -3.88 -7.69
N ALA A 118 13.04 -3.33 -7.79
CA ALA A 118 12.21 -3.42 -8.99
C ALA A 118 12.25 -2.15 -9.86
N SER A 119 12.56 -0.99 -9.28
CA SER A 119 12.44 0.30 -9.95
C SER A 119 13.03 1.45 -9.13
N THR A 120 13.44 2.52 -9.80
CA THR A 120 13.69 3.83 -9.18
C THR A 120 12.41 4.66 -9.19
N LEU A 121 12.05 5.18 -8.03
CA LEU A 121 10.90 6.05 -7.83
C LEU A 121 11.41 7.47 -7.57
N MET A 122 10.91 8.44 -8.34
CA MET A 122 11.10 9.86 -8.06
C MET A 122 9.76 10.47 -7.64
N LEU A 123 9.76 11.07 -6.45
CA LEU A 123 8.60 11.70 -5.83
C LEU A 123 8.92 13.18 -5.66
N ARG A 124 8.16 14.07 -6.30
CA ARG A 124 8.34 15.49 -6.08
C ARG A 124 7.88 15.85 -4.65
N ARG A 125 8.65 16.65 -3.91
CA ARG A 125 8.36 16.98 -2.50
C ARG A 125 7.00 17.65 -2.33
N ASP A 126 6.63 18.55 -3.23
CA ASP A 126 5.33 19.25 -3.26
C ASP A 126 4.13 18.29 -3.43
N SER A 127 4.34 17.12 -4.02
CA SER A 127 3.30 16.11 -4.24
C SER A 127 3.04 15.29 -2.97
N ILE A 128 3.96 15.25 -2.01
CA ILE A 128 3.82 14.43 -0.81
C ILE A 128 2.79 15.09 0.13
N ARG A 129 1.59 14.53 0.17
CA ARG A 129 0.50 15.04 1.02
C ARG A 129 0.58 14.55 2.46
N SER A 130 1.05 13.32 2.65
CA SER A 130 1.13 12.72 3.99
C SER A 130 2.07 11.54 4.01
N VAL A 131 2.79 11.41 5.12
CA VAL A 131 3.65 10.27 5.47
C VAL A 131 3.09 9.67 6.75
N THR A 132 2.69 8.39 6.74
CA THR A 132 2.04 7.75 7.90
C THR A 132 2.69 6.41 8.20
N PRO A 133 3.20 6.16 9.43
CA PRO A 133 3.73 4.86 9.81
C PRO A 133 2.61 3.82 9.87
N ILE A 134 2.89 2.62 9.38
CA ILE A 134 1.97 1.47 9.38
C ILE A 134 2.70 0.28 9.99
N GLY A 135 2.20 -0.19 11.14
CA GLY A 135 2.67 -1.42 11.80
C GLY A 135 4.18 -1.48 12.06
N GLY A 136 4.83 -0.32 12.25
CA GLY A 136 6.23 -0.20 12.68
C GLY A 136 7.31 -0.55 11.64
N GLN A 137 6.93 -1.02 10.44
CA GLN A 137 7.88 -1.51 9.42
C GLN A 137 7.66 -0.90 8.04
N LEU A 138 6.45 -0.39 7.78
CA LEU A 138 6.13 0.31 6.55
C LEU A 138 5.71 1.74 6.85
N VAL A 139 5.95 2.60 5.88
CA VAL A 139 5.48 3.98 5.86
C VAL A 139 4.67 4.16 4.60
N LEU A 140 3.45 4.68 4.78
CA LEU A 140 2.55 5.06 3.71
C LEU A 140 2.92 6.45 3.23
N VAL A 141 3.32 6.57 1.96
CA VAL A 141 3.53 7.86 1.31
C VAL A 141 2.38 8.10 0.34
N LYS A 142 1.64 9.17 0.57
CA LYS A 142 0.55 9.60 -0.30
C LYS A 142 1.00 10.79 -1.14
N ALA A 143 1.39 10.52 -2.39
CA ALA A 143 1.78 11.54 -3.36
C ALA A 143 0.58 12.19 -4.09
N SER A 144 -0.58 11.53 -4.07
CA SER A 144 -1.81 12.06 -4.67
C SER A 144 -3.03 11.36 -4.09
N ALA A 145 -4.23 11.86 -4.36
CA ALA A 145 -5.48 11.17 -4.02
C ALA A 145 -5.52 9.73 -4.60
N LYS A 146 -4.85 9.51 -5.74
CA LYS A 146 -4.81 8.23 -6.45
C LYS A 146 -3.53 7.42 -6.21
N THR A 147 -2.46 8.04 -5.72
CA THR A 147 -1.14 7.40 -5.63
C THR A 147 -0.73 7.24 -4.17
N VAL A 148 -0.71 5.99 -3.75
CA VAL A 148 -0.31 5.56 -2.41
C VAL A 148 0.79 4.52 -2.55
N ARG A 149 1.90 4.71 -1.83
CA ARG A 149 3.04 3.79 -1.83
C ARG A 149 3.36 3.36 -0.41
N LEU A 150 3.78 2.10 -0.27
CA LEU A 150 4.30 1.55 0.97
C LEU A 150 5.81 1.41 0.83
N LEU A 151 6.56 2.04 1.73
CA LEU A 151 8.02 2.06 1.72
C LEU A 151 8.56 1.55 3.07
N PRO A 152 9.74 0.92 3.12
CA PRO A 152 10.34 0.48 4.39
C PRO A 152 10.54 1.66 5.35
N ALA A 153 10.12 1.49 6.61
CA ALA A 153 10.24 2.53 7.63
C ALA A 153 11.69 2.93 7.92
N ALA A 154 12.65 2.02 7.70
CA ALA A 154 14.08 2.28 7.86
C ALA A 154 14.58 3.42 6.96
N LEU A 155 13.95 3.64 5.79
CA LEU A 155 14.30 4.74 4.90
C LEU A 155 13.92 6.11 5.48
N PHE A 156 13.04 6.16 6.48
CA PHE A 156 12.51 7.37 7.11
C PHE A 156 13.14 7.65 8.49
N ALA A 157 14.13 6.87 8.90
CA ALA A 157 14.79 7.03 10.20
C ALA A 157 15.74 8.26 10.26
N GLN A 158 15.93 8.98 9.16
CA GLN A 158 16.90 10.06 8.99
C GLN A 158 16.28 11.31 8.34
N PRO A 159 16.90 12.50 8.50
CA PRO A 159 16.29 13.80 8.16
C PRO A 159 16.05 14.04 6.66
N VAL A 160 16.41 13.11 5.79
CA VAL A 160 16.13 13.17 4.34
C VAL A 160 14.64 13.40 4.04
N TRP A 161 13.77 12.97 4.96
CA TRP A 161 12.31 13.12 4.88
C TRP A 161 11.74 14.27 5.71
N THR A 162 12.55 15.18 6.26
CA THR A 162 12.01 16.38 6.92
C THR A 162 11.30 17.21 5.86
N LEU A 163 9.98 17.12 5.85
CA LEU A 163 9.11 18.07 5.19
C LEU A 163 9.14 19.31 6.07
N GLU A 164 9.86 20.34 5.65
CA GLU A 164 9.74 21.65 6.29
C GLU A 164 8.26 22.06 6.19
N SER A 165 7.60 22.15 7.34
CA SER A 165 6.24 22.66 7.42
C SER A 165 6.27 24.13 7.00
N ARG A 166 5.77 24.43 5.80
CA ARG A 166 5.32 25.79 5.49
C ARG A 166 3.89 25.98 5.96
#